data_AF-A0A7I8CH81-F1
#
_entry.id   AF-A0A7I8CH81-F1
#
_cell.length_a   1.000
_cell.length_b   1.000
_cell.length_c   1.000
_cell.angle_alpha   90.00
_cell.angle_beta   90.00
_cell.angle_gamma   90.00
#
_symmetry.space_group_name_H-M   'P 1'
#
loop_
_entity.id
_entity.type
_entity.pdbx_description
1 polymer ?
#
loop_
_entity_poly.entity_id
_entity_poly.type
_entity_poly.pdbx_seq_one_letter_code
_entity_poly.pdbx_strand_id
1 'polypeptide(L)'
;MARRLGLLVIAAIAASVFNIEAQAQAERIRIESGTYGANCGAATGNATRDLAKHCNDRATCRYIVRTRLEPAQQASCARDFTAEWSCDHREFHRAMLSAEAGNGSSLVLTCVPSTGAGK
;
A
#
# COMPACT_ATOMS: atom_id res chain seq x y z
N MET A 1 28.61 36.06 -61.75
CA MET A 1 27.58 36.86 -61.05
C MET A 1 26.52 35.91 -60.50
N ALA A 2 26.20 36.03 -59.20
CA ALA A 2 24.98 35.66 -58.44
C ALA A 2 24.21 34.36 -58.79
N ARG A 3 24.16 33.36 -57.88
CA ARG A 3 23.10 33.03 -56.88
C ARG A 3 21.79 32.51 -57.53
N ARG A 4 21.20 31.38 -57.11
CA ARG A 4 20.67 31.13 -55.75
C ARG A 4 20.61 29.63 -55.41
N LEU A 5 21.00 29.33 -54.16
CA LEU A 5 20.66 28.12 -53.41
C LEU A 5 19.13 28.01 -53.27
N GLY A 6 18.60 26.79 -53.40
CA GLY A 6 17.26 26.40 -52.93
C GLY A 6 17.36 25.02 -52.28
N LEU A 7 17.51 25.00 -50.96
CA LEU A 7 17.59 23.82 -50.10
C LEU A 7 16.22 23.56 -49.46
N LEU A 8 15.83 22.28 -49.45
CA LEU A 8 15.02 21.56 -48.44
C LEU A 8 13.51 21.92 -48.38
N VAL A 9 12.58 21.06 -47.96
CA VAL A 9 12.60 19.87 -47.10
C VAL A 9 11.44 18.97 -47.55
N ILE A 10 11.66 17.68 -47.81
CA ILE A 10 10.57 16.69 -47.86
C ILE A 10 10.46 16.11 -46.43
N ALA A 11 9.55 16.63 -45.63
CA ALA A 11 9.28 16.08 -44.30
C ALA A 11 8.24 14.95 -44.42
N ALA A 12 8.69 13.71 -44.26
CA ALA A 12 7.87 12.50 -44.27
C ALA A 12 7.59 12.05 -42.83
N ILE A 13 6.28 11.85 -42.51
CA ILE A 13 5.62 10.87 -41.60
C ILE A 13 6.39 10.52 -40.29
N ALA A 14 5.87 10.69 -39.07
CA ALA A 14 4.61 10.19 -38.54
C ALA A 14 4.29 10.88 -37.21
N ALA A 15 3.00 11.12 -36.93
CA ALA A 15 2.55 11.52 -35.61
C ALA A 15 2.79 10.38 -34.61
N SER A 16 3.87 10.47 -33.85
CA SER A 16 4.11 9.60 -32.70
C SER A 16 3.10 9.95 -31.60
N VAL A 17 1.97 9.26 -31.58
CA VAL A 17 1.09 9.19 -30.40
C VAL A 17 1.87 8.47 -29.30
N PHE A 18 2.62 9.23 -28.51
CA PHE A 18 3.18 8.75 -27.26
C PHE A 18 2.01 8.57 -26.29
N ASN A 19 1.43 7.37 -26.26
CA ASN A 19 0.53 6.96 -25.19
C ASN A 19 1.35 6.98 -23.89
N ILE A 20 1.19 8.04 -23.11
CA ILE A 20 1.66 8.08 -21.73
C ILE A 20 0.66 7.26 -20.93
N GLU A 21 0.79 5.94 -21.03
CA GLU A 21 0.24 5.05 -20.04
C GLU A 21 0.97 5.43 -18.75
N ALA A 22 0.29 6.16 -17.86
CA ALA A 22 0.75 6.34 -16.51
C ALA A 22 0.79 4.95 -15.88
N GLN A 23 1.92 4.26 -16.06
CA GLN A 23 2.22 3.03 -15.35
C GLN A 23 2.35 3.48 -13.89
N ALA A 24 1.24 3.46 -13.18
CA ALA A 24 1.24 3.34 -11.74
C ALA A 24 1.96 2.03 -11.46
N GLN A 25 3.30 2.10 -11.40
CA GLN A 25 4.12 1.03 -10.90
C GLN A 25 3.52 0.73 -9.55
N ALA A 26 2.91 -0.45 -9.43
CA ALA A 26 2.19 -0.80 -8.24
C ALA A 26 3.21 -0.85 -7.12
N GLU A 27 3.22 0.21 -6.30
CA GLU A 27 4.22 0.36 -5.26
C GLU A 27 4.06 -0.83 -4.31
N ARG A 28 5.18 -1.38 -3.86
CA ARG A 28 5.14 -2.58 -3.04
C ARG A 28 4.97 -2.19 -1.59
N ILE A 29 4.01 -2.85 -0.93
CA ILE A 29 3.85 -2.79 0.52
C ILE A 29 5.12 -3.34 1.16
N ARG A 30 5.64 -2.56 2.10
CA ARG A 30 6.65 -2.97 3.05
C ARG A 30 6.15 -2.70 4.45
N ILE A 31 6.01 -3.74 5.26
CA ILE A 31 5.58 -3.58 6.64
C ILE A 31 6.72 -2.98 7.47
N GLU A 32 6.42 -1.89 8.16
CA GLU A 32 7.30 -1.23 9.12
C GLU A 32 7.02 -1.76 10.53
N SER A 33 5.73 -1.81 10.91
CA SER A 33 5.30 -2.30 12.22
C SER A 33 3.91 -2.93 12.18
N GLY A 34 3.68 -3.90 13.05
CA GLY A 34 2.36 -4.50 13.28
C GLY A 34 2.22 -4.87 14.75
N THR A 35 1.26 -4.25 15.43
CA THR A 35 1.01 -4.47 16.86
C THR A 35 -0.43 -4.89 17.09
N TYR A 36 -0.61 -5.99 17.81
CA TYR A 36 -1.90 -6.52 18.20
C TYR A 36 -2.09 -6.43 19.72
N GLY A 37 -3.07 -5.65 20.16
CA GLY A 37 -3.46 -5.49 21.56
C GLY A 37 -2.58 -4.54 22.35
N ALA A 38 -2.10 -3.47 21.74
CA ALA A 38 -1.30 -2.46 22.43
C ALA A 38 -2.09 -1.87 23.62
N ASN A 39 -3.39 -1.61 23.41
CA ASN A 39 -4.31 -1.18 24.47
C ASN A 39 -4.45 -2.16 25.65
N CYS A 40 -4.08 -3.43 25.45
CA CYS A 40 -4.13 -4.48 26.47
C CYS A 40 -2.75 -4.82 27.04
N GLY A 41 -1.73 -4.00 26.76
CA GLY A 41 -0.36 -4.22 27.25
C GLY A 41 0.45 -5.25 26.45
N ALA A 42 0.02 -5.61 25.24
CA ALA A 42 0.83 -6.46 24.38
C ALA A 42 2.11 -5.74 23.92
N ALA A 43 3.17 -6.51 23.68
CA ALA A 43 4.42 -5.97 23.18
C ALA A 43 4.25 -5.37 21.78
N THR A 44 4.74 -4.15 21.59
CA THR A 44 4.81 -3.49 20.28
C THR A 44 5.55 -4.36 19.27
N GLY A 45 5.00 -4.50 18.07
CA GLY A 45 5.61 -5.26 17.00
C GLY A 45 5.42 -6.79 17.08
N ASN A 46 4.61 -7.29 18.02
CA ASN A 46 4.33 -8.73 18.17
C ASN A 46 3.75 -9.38 16.91
N ALA A 47 3.11 -8.61 16.02
CA ALA A 47 2.50 -9.08 14.79
C ALA A 47 3.27 -8.66 13.53
N THR A 48 4.34 -7.87 13.65
CA THR A 48 5.11 -7.35 12.50
C THR A 48 5.57 -8.46 11.57
N ARG A 49 6.13 -9.55 12.11
CA ARG A 49 6.65 -10.66 11.29
C ARG A 49 5.55 -11.38 10.51
N ASP A 50 4.41 -11.62 11.13
CA ASP A 50 3.30 -12.32 10.49
C ASP A 50 2.64 -11.46 9.42
N LEU A 51 2.42 -10.17 9.73
CA LEU A 51 1.92 -9.18 8.78
C LEU A 51 2.86 -9.02 7.59
N ALA A 52 4.16 -8.89 7.84
CA ALA A 52 5.19 -8.80 6.79
C ALA A 52 5.20 -10.04 5.89
N LYS A 53 5.08 -11.24 6.46
CA LYS A 53 5.02 -12.48 5.68
C LYS A 53 3.81 -12.54 4.76
N HIS A 54 2.68 -11.98 5.17
CA HIS A 54 1.46 -11.99 4.37
C HIS A 54 1.45 -10.87 3.31
N CYS A 55 1.93 -9.68 3.65
CA CYS A 55 1.67 -8.47 2.87
C CYS A 55 2.87 -7.86 2.16
N ASN A 56 4.11 -8.20 2.53
CA ASN A 56 5.27 -7.67 1.80
C ASN A 56 5.23 -8.04 0.31
N ASP A 57 5.77 -7.14 -0.51
CA ASP A 57 5.89 -7.30 -1.97
C ASP A 57 4.56 -7.34 -2.74
N ARG A 58 3.44 -7.05 -2.06
CA ARG A 58 2.12 -6.91 -2.69
C ARG A 58 1.76 -5.44 -2.88
N ALA A 59 0.93 -5.15 -3.88
CA ALA A 59 0.35 -3.82 -4.06
C ALA A 59 -0.90 -3.61 -3.19
N THR A 60 -1.65 -4.68 -2.92
CA THR A 60 -2.82 -4.68 -2.02
C THR A 60 -2.83 -5.98 -1.23
N CYS A 61 -3.07 -5.89 0.09
CA CYS A 61 -3.11 -7.03 0.99
C CYS A 61 -4.30 -6.92 1.94
N ARG A 62 -5.15 -7.94 1.97
CA ARG A 62 -6.15 -8.11 3.02
C ARG A 62 -5.57 -9.02 4.10
N TYR A 63 -5.32 -8.46 5.27
CA TYR A 63 -4.86 -9.20 6.44
C TYR A 63 -6.03 -9.42 7.40
N ILE A 64 -6.36 -10.69 7.65
CA ILE A 64 -7.39 -11.06 8.64
C ILE A 64 -6.71 -11.21 9.98
N VAL A 65 -7.12 -10.42 10.96
CA VAL A 65 -6.60 -10.54 12.32
C VAL A 65 -7.21 -11.79 12.95
N ARG A 66 -6.56 -12.94 12.74
CA ARG A 66 -6.94 -14.21 13.37
C ARG A 66 -6.27 -14.30 14.72
N THR A 67 -7.04 -14.05 15.77
CA THR A 67 -6.60 -14.42 17.10
C THR A 67 -6.60 -15.94 17.21
N ARG A 68 -5.41 -16.55 17.25
CA ARG A 68 -5.25 -17.86 17.89
C ARG A 68 -5.23 -17.63 19.39
N LEU A 69 -6.31 -17.08 19.93
CA LEU A 69 -6.47 -16.96 21.37
C LEU A 69 -7.71 -17.72 21.77
N GLU A 70 -7.52 -18.52 22.82
CA GLU A 70 -8.59 -19.19 23.53
C GLU A 70 -9.69 -18.17 23.89
N PRO A 71 -10.98 -18.51 23.75
CA PRO A 71 -12.11 -17.63 24.06
C PRO A 71 -12.02 -16.97 25.45
N ALA A 72 -11.41 -17.64 26.43
CA ALA A 72 -11.17 -17.12 27.77
C ALA A 72 -10.22 -15.90 27.82
N GLN A 73 -9.26 -15.79 26.89
CA GLN A 73 -8.35 -14.65 26.81
C GLN A 73 -8.92 -13.47 26.02
N GLN A 74 -10.02 -13.68 25.27
CA GLN A 74 -10.78 -12.61 24.62
C GLN A 74 -11.69 -11.88 25.62
N ALA A 75 -12.07 -12.54 26.73
CA ALA A 75 -13.03 -12.04 27.70
C ALA A 75 -12.50 -10.90 28.61
N SER A 76 -11.18 -10.69 28.71
CA SER A 76 -10.63 -9.68 29.64
C SER A 76 -10.28 -8.33 29.00
N CYS A 77 -9.97 -8.30 27.69
CA CYS A 77 -9.61 -7.07 26.99
C CYS A 77 -9.80 -7.24 25.48
N ALA A 78 -10.68 -6.41 24.90
CA ALA A 78 -10.83 -6.31 23.46
C ALA A 78 -9.59 -5.61 22.89
N ARG A 79 -8.92 -6.23 21.93
CA ARG A 79 -7.58 -5.84 21.48
C ARG A 79 -7.65 -5.07 20.18
N ASP A 80 -6.98 -3.93 20.14
CA ASP A 80 -6.74 -3.19 18.90
C ASP A 80 -5.75 -3.92 17.99
N PHE A 81 -5.70 -3.47 16.73
CA PHE A 81 -4.62 -3.82 15.83
C PHE A 81 -4.15 -2.58 15.10
N THR A 82 -2.87 -2.26 15.20
CA THR A 82 -2.24 -1.16 14.45
C THR A 82 -1.23 -1.75 13.48
N ALA A 83 -1.31 -1.34 12.22
CA ALA A 83 -0.34 -1.66 11.19
C ALA A 83 0.22 -0.39 10.55
N GLU A 84 1.53 -0.38 10.34
CA GLU A 84 2.26 0.67 9.65
C GLU A 84 3.03 0.05 8.50
N TRP A 85 2.90 0.62 7.31
CA TRP A 85 3.58 0.15 6.11
C TRP A 85 4.06 1.32 5.27
N SER A 86 5.09 1.08 4.47
CA SER A 86 5.54 1.99 3.45
C SER A 86 5.29 1.42 2.05
N CYS A 87 5.10 2.31 1.08
CA CYS A 87 5.03 1.98 -0.34
C CYS A 87 6.38 2.37 -0.97
N ASP A 88 7.14 1.36 -1.40
CA ASP A 88 8.51 1.52 -1.95
C ASP A 88 9.43 2.43 -1.10
N HIS A 89 9.28 2.42 0.23
CA HIS A 89 10.00 3.26 1.20
C HIS A 89 9.78 4.78 1.08
N ARG A 90 8.78 5.23 0.31
CA ARG A 90 8.53 6.66 0.07
C ARG A 90 7.30 7.16 0.81
N GLU A 91 6.20 6.45 0.67
CA GLU A 91 4.92 6.83 1.26
C GLU A 91 4.65 5.99 2.49
N PHE A 92 4.46 6.61 3.65
CA PHE A 92 4.14 5.93 4.90
C PHE A 92 2.64 5.97 5.16
N HIS A 93 2.10 4.80 5.48
CA HIS A 93 0.70 4.58 5.76
C HIS A 93 0.53 3.94 7.12
N ARG A 94 -0.57 4.28 7.79
CA ARG A 94 -0.96 3.71 9.07
C ARG A 94 -2.44 3.42 9.04
N ALA A 95 -2.82 2.24 9.50
CA ALA A 95 -4.21 1.87 9.71
C ALA A 95 -4.38 1.16 11.04
N MET A 96 -5.54 1.37 11.66
CA MET A 96 -5.88 0.83 12.96
C MET A 96 -7.26 0.18 12.89
N LEU A 97 -7.37 -1.03 13.43
CA LEU A 97 -8.64 -1.66 13.77
C LEU A 97 -8.86 -1.46 15.25
N SER A 98 -9.99 -0.85 15.58
CA SER A 98 -10.40 -0.70 16.96
C SER A 98 -10.73 -2.05 17.59
N ALA A 99 -10.64 -2.10 18.90
CA ALA A 99 -10.99 -3.26 19.72
C ALA A 99 -12.44 -3.74 19.50
N GLU A 100 -13.37 -2.81 19.25
CA GLU A 100 -14.78 -3.09 18.95
C GLU A 100 -15.04 -3.74 17.59
N ALA A 101 -14.04 -3.79 16.70
CA ALA A 101 -14.18 -4.42 15.37
C ALA A 101 -14.39 -5.95 15.48
N GLY A 102 -14.11 -6.55 16.65
CA GLY A 102 -14.37 -7.95 16.91
C GLY A 102 -13.40 -8.92 16.22
N ASN A 103 -13.53 -10.21 16.56
CA ASN A 103 -12.67 -11.27 16.03
C ASN A 103 -12.99 -11.55 14.54
N GLY A 104 -11.95 -11.67 13.69
CA GLY A 104 -12.12 -11.89 12.26
C GLY A 104 -12.21 -10.62 11.41
N SER A 105 -12.09 -9.43 12.02
CA SER A 105 -11.91 -8.19 11.29
C SER A 105 -10.66 -8.20 10.42
N SER A 106 -10.74 -7.52 9.27
CA SER A 106 -9.66 -7.49 8.29
C SER A 106 -9.18 -6.08 8.01
N LEU A 107 -7.86 -5.89 8.01
CA LEU A 107 -7.22 -4.67 7.52
C LEU A 107 -6.94 -4.83 6.02
N VAL A 108 -7.19 -3.78 5.24
CA VAL A 108 -6.76 -3.73 3.83
C VAL A 108 -5.65 -2.71 3.72
N LEU A 109 -4.45 -3.19 3.39
CA LEU A 109 -3.28 -2.36 3.09
C LEU A 109 -3.22 -2.21 1.57
N THR A 110 -2.98 -1.00 1.09
CA THR A 110 -2.84 -0.71 -0.34
C THR A 110 -1.74 0.31 -0.56
N CYS A 111 -1.05 0.13 -1.67
CA CYS A 111 -0.08 1.04 -2.25
C CYS A 111 -0.48 1.42 -3.68
N VAL A 112 -1.72 1.10 -4.07
CA VAL A 112 -2.30 1.61 -5.31
C VAL A 112 -2.66 3.08 -5.08
N PRO A 113 -2.06 4.01 -5.83
CA PRO A 113 -2.39 5.42 -5.70
C PRO A 113 -3.89 5.62 -5.96
N SER A 114 -4.57 6.31 -5.04
CA SER A 114 -5.96 6.67 -5.25
C SER A 114 -6.04 7.74 -6.33
N THR A 115 -6.22 7.35 -7.60
CA THR A 115 -6.47 8.28 -8.71
C THR A 115 -7.92 8.81 -8.69
N GLY A 116 -8.44 9.11 -7.50
CA GLY A 116 -9.80 9.59 -7.31
C GLY A 116 -9.89 11.09 -7.57
N ALA A 117 -10.88 11.51 -8.35
CA ALA A 117 -11.32 12.90 -8.46
C ALA A 117 -12.06 13.32 -7.17
N GLY A 118 -11.37 13.38 -6.03
CA GLY A 118 -11.93 13.85 -4.77
C GLY A 118 -11.77 15.36 -4.65
N LYS A 119 -12.87 16.11 -4.80
CA LYS A 119 -12.99 17.51 -4.39
C LYS A 119 -13.57 17.62 -2.99
#